data_AF-A0A0G4IJC4-F1
#
_entry.id   AF-A0A0G4IJC4-F1
#
_cell.length_a   1.000
_cell.length_b   1.000
_cell.length_c   1.000
_cell.angle_alpha   90.00
_cell.angle_beta   90.00
_cell.angle_gamma   90.00
#
_symmetry.space_group_name_H-M   'P 1'
#
loop_
_entity.id
_entity.type
_entity.pdbx_description
1 polymer ?
#
loop_
_entity_poly.entity_id
_entity_poly.type
_entity_poly.pdbx_seq_one_letter_code
_entity_poly.pdbx_strand_id
1 'polypeptide(L)'
;MECLWATSTCALILASDAALHDALARTMDGRVSEPLDDERWVMRPRPFTMRALVDDSNAAYAQGHPGAKPDAYRRIVCHIVLDDRQALFDDLYETMTGRGGDDVHAPSYVEFAARLYQILSDEPEADAHNARILVEFIRYLSRTRDLHHRIPAVMLSLPDDVRVREYAAVLRACVDEATRRWFLEQAQRLFPRETVARIRTALLDLVVPGDDARSVDDLIACQALDPLAAVRQANVFFRDLLARDLLDDAVRLNAALVRDASVDAGDDDRELMAWSALVKARSKIVDLQRFLSKRYDVGDALDRLQFGDTGANWEQMRASFFDIALRSTLAVVRFEGGWMRFVDADRDARLAPLRRKCLPDLVARLFAACELMGTADSNGACLDVCAAVSEDETRAYQAFDRDSLCNLLHSTRNAFLRYAATIAC
;
A
#
# COMPACT_ATOMS: atom_id res chain seq x y z
N MET A 1 -33.96 -5.63 30.80
CA MET A 1 -35.17 -4.88 30.40
C MET A 1 -36.25 -4.90 31.47
N GLU A 2 -36.48 -6.02 32.16
CA GLU A 2 -37.52 -6.14 33.21
C GLU A 2 -37.36 -5.14 34.36
N CYS A 3 -36.14 -4.89 34.85
CA CYS A 3 -35.90 -3.86 35.88
C CYS A 3 -36.24 -2.44 35.38
N LEU A 4 -35.95 -2.12 34.11
CA LEU A 4 -36.27 -0.80 33.54
C LEU A 4 -37.79 -0.61 33.44
N TRP A 5 -38.51 -1.65 33.03
CA TRP A 5 -39.97 -1.65 32.97
C TRP A 5 -40.61 -1.52 34.36
N ALA A 6 -40.13 -2.27 35.35
CA ALA A 6 -40.63 -2.21 36.72
C ALA A 6 -40.39 -0.82 37.34
N THR A 7 -39.18 -0.27 37.25
CA THR A 7 -38.87 1.08 37.77
C THR A 7 -39.68 2.15 37.04
N SER A 8 -39.86 2.04 35.71
CA SER A 8 -40.67 2.99 34.93
C SER A 8 -42.15 2.94 35.32
N THR A 9 -42.68 1.76 35.57
CA THR A 9 -44.08 1.57 35.99
C THR A 9 -44.31 2.17 37.38
N CYS A 10 -43.41 1.92 38.33
CA CYS A 10 -43.47 2.54 39.66
C CYS A 10 -43.41 4.07 39.55
N ALA A 11 -42.50 4.60 38.72
CA ALA A 11 -42.38 6.03 38.49
C ALA A 11 -43.64 6.67 37.89
N LEU A 12 -44.26 6.03 36.89
CA LEU A 12 -45.49 6.53 36.25
C LEU A 12 -46.68 6.54 37.23
N ILE A 13 -46.80 5.51 38.07
CA ILE A 13 -47.85 5.43 39.10
C ILE A 13 -47.68 6.60 40.08
N LEU A 14 -46.47 6.82 40.59
CA LEU A 14 -46.19 7.91 41.54
C LEU A 14 -46.37 9.30 40.92
N ALA A 15 -45.96 9.50 39.67
CA ALA A 15 -46.13 10.77 38.98
C ALA A 15 -47.62 11.09 38.71
N SER A 16 -48.40 10.07 38.34
CA SER A 16 -49.84 10.21 38.11
C SER A 16 -50.58 10.50 39.41
N ASP A 17 -50.21 9.83 40.50
CA ASP A 17 -50.80 10.03 41.82
C ASP A 17 -50.48 11.42 42.37
N ALA A 18 -49.23 11.89 42.21
CA ALA A 18 -48.82 13.25 42.57
C ALA A 18 -49.58 14.33 41.78
N ALA A 19 -49.73 14.15 40.45
CA ALA A 19 -50.47 15.09 39.61
C ALA A 19 -51.97 15.10 39.94
N LEU A 20 -52.55 13.94 40.26
CA LEU A 20 -53.93 13.82 40.70
C LEU A 20 -54.14 14.50 42.06
N HIS A 21 -53.23 14.26 43.01
CA HIS A 21 -53.25 14.92 44.33
C HIS A 21 -53.14 16.45 44.19
N ASP A 22 -52.23 16.95 43.37
CA ASP A 22 -52.08 18.39 43.09
C ASP A 22 -53.33 18.99 42.41
N ALA A 23 -53.96 18.26 41.49
CA ALA A 23 -55.19 18.70 40.84
C ALA A 23 -56.39 18.72 41.81
N LEU A 24 -56.51 17.72 42.67
CA LEU A 24 -57.56 17.63 43.69
C LEU A 24 -57.36 18.68 44.80
N ALA A 25 -56.13 18.92 45.25
CA ALA A 25 -55.79 19.96 46.21
C ALA A 25 -56.13 21.38 45.71
N ARG A 26 -56.18 21.58 44.39
CA ARG A 26 -56.58 22.86 43.76
C ARG A 26 -58.08 23.01 43.53
N THR A 27 -58.85 21.92 43.56
CA THR A 27 -60.26 21.91 43.11
C THR A 27 -61.29 21.63 44.20
N MET A 28 -60.92 21.05 45.35
CA MET A 28 -61.89 20.73 46.40
C MET A 28 -61.43 21.06 47.82
N ASP A 29 -62.43 21.44 48.61
CA ASP A 29 -62.39 21.70 50.06
C ASP A 29 -62.02 20.40 50.81
N GLY A 30 -60.75 20.29 51.19
CA GLY A 30 -60.28 19.60 52.41
C GLY A 30 -60.52 18.09 52.59
N ARG A 31 -60.92 17.31 51.57
CA ARG A 31 -61.08 15.85 51.68
C ARG A 31 -60.46 15.11 50.50
N VAL A 32 -59.16 15.33 50.27
CA VAL A 32 -58.34 14.33 49.58
C VAL A 32 -58.18 13.19 50.58
N SER A 33 -58.54 11.96 50.19
CA SER A 33 -58.29 10.76 51.00
C SER A 33 -56.85 10.79 51.48
N GLU A 34 -56.64 10.64 52.79
CA GLU A 34 -55.31 10.61 53.40
C GLU A 34 -54.39 9.68 52.59
N PRO A 35 -53.12 10.07 52.36
CA PRO A 35 -52.15 9.20 51.73
C PRO A 35 -52.12 7.86 52.48
N LEU A 36 -52.05 6.76 51.74
CA LEU A 36 -51.97 5.41 52.29
C LEU A 36 -50.90 5.34 53.42
N ASP A 37 -51.36 5.21 54.66
CA ASP A 37 -50.64 4.83 55.90
C ASP A 37 -49.28 5.53 56.18
N ASP A 38 -49.22 6.32 57.26
CA ASP A 38 -48.02 7.06 57.73
C ASP A 38 -46.81 6.16 58.07
N GLU A 39 -47.02 4.86 58.30
CA GLU A 39 -45.94 3.90 58.61
C GLU A 39 -45.60 2.93 57.47
N ARG A 40 -46.30 2.98 56.32
CA ARG A 40 -46.06 2.08 55.19
C ARG A 40 -46.10 2.84 53.87
N TRP A 41 -44.92 3.32 53.46
CA TRP A 41 -44.63 3.82 52.11
C TRP A 41 -45.32 5.13 51.75
N VAL A 42 -45.16 6.16 52.57
CA VAL A 42 -45.28 7.56 52.11
C VAL A 42 -44.14 7.83 51.12
N MET A 43 -44.33 7.42 49.87
CA MET A 43 -43.52 7.85 48.74
C MET A 43 -43.79 9.34 48.55
N ARG A 44 -43.05 10.18 49.28
CA ARG A 44 -43.06 11.61 49.03
C ARG A 44 -42.73 11.80 47.54
N PRO A 45 -43.55 12.54 46.77
CA PRO A 45 -43.27 12.78 45.37
C PRO A 45 -41.91 13.48 45.27
N ARG A 46 -40.89 12.69 44.91
CA ARG A 46 -39.58 13.24 44.57
C ARG A 46 -39.67 13.74 43.13
N PRO A 47 -38.99 14.84 42.78
CA PRO A 47 -38.91 15.28 41.40
C PRO A 47 -38.41 14.11 40.54
N PHE A 48 -39.27 13.64 39.64
CA PHE A 48 -38.96 12.53 38.77
C PHE A 48 -38.09 13.03 37.60
N THR A 49 -36.92 12.40 37.40
CA THR A 49 -36.06 12.67 36.24
C THR A 49 -35.70 11.36 35.57
N MET A 50 -35.52 11.37 34.24
CA MET A 50 -35.08 10.20 33.49
C MET A 50 -33.73 9.67 33.98
N ARG A 51 -32.87 10.56 34.49
CA ARG A 51 -31.58 10.19 35.11
C ARG A 51 -31.76 9.36 36.37
N ALA A 52 -32.59 9.82 37.31
CA ALA A 52 -32.88 9.05 38.52
C ALA A 52 -33.49 7.67 38.20
N LEU A 53 -34.37 7.61 37.20
CA LEU A 53 -34.97 6.35 36.74
C LEU A 53 -33.91 5.35 36.23
N VAL A 54 -32.99 5.82 35.39
CA VAL A 54 -31.91 5.00 34.82
C VAL A 54 -30.94 4.55 35.92
N ASP A 55 -30.55 5.45 36.82
CA ASP A 55 -29.65 5.15 37.95
C ASP A 55 -30.27 4.09 38.88
N ASP A 56 -31.54 4.26 39.26
CA ASP A 56 -32.27 3.30 40.10
C ASP A 56 -32.44 1.94 39.40
N SER A 57 -32.71 1.94 38.09
CA SER A 57 -32.81 0.70 37.30
C SER A 57 -31.49 -0.04 37.19
N ASN A 58 -30.38 0.69 37.06
CA ASN A 58 -29.04 0.13 37.01
C ASN A 58 -28.62 -0.41 38.38
N ALA A 59 -28.92 0.31 39.47
CA ALA A 59 -28.69 -0.17 40.83
C ALA A 59 -29.49 -1.45 41.12
N ALA A 60 -30.78 -1.49 40.78
CA ALA A 60 -31.62 -2.67 40.96
C ALA A 60 -31.11 -3.88 40.16
N TYR A 61 -30.64 -3.66 38.94
CA TYR A 61 -30.05 -4.74 38.14
C TYR A 61 -28.74 -5.26 38.73
N ALA A 62 -27.85 -4.37 39.18
CA ALA A 62 -26.59 -4.77 39.81
C ALA A 62 -26.83 -5.57 41.11
N GLN A 63 -27.87 -5.22 41.87
CA GLN A 63 -28.29 -5.98 43.06
C GLN A 63 -28.85 -7.37 42.70
N GLY A 64 -29.65 -7.48 41.64
CA GLY A 64 -30.20 -8.75 41.16
C GLY A 64 -29.18 -9.66 40.46
N HIS A 65 -28.09 -9.07 39.95
CA HIS A 65 -27.06 -9.76 39.16
C HIS A 65 -25.65 -9.32 39.56
N PRO A 66 -25.18 -9.67 40.78
CA PRO A 66 -23.86 -9.27 41.25
C PRO A 66 -22.74 -9.83 40.35
N GLY A 67 -21.92 -8.93 39.80
CA GLY A 67 -20.81 -9.28 38.90
C GLY A 67 -21.15 -9.32 37.41
N ALA A 68 -22.42 -9.18 37.02
CA ALA A 68 -22.78 -9.04 35.62
C ALA A 68 -22.40 -7.64 35.11
N LYS A 69 -21.57 -7.57 34.06
CA LYS A 69 -21.37 -6.32 33.33
C LYS A 69 -22.66 -5.96 32.58
N PRO A 70 -23.07 -4.69 32.54
CA PRO A 70 -24.19 -4.27 31.72
C PRO A 70 -23.88 -4.55 30.24
N ASP A 71 -24.75 -5.31 29.57
CA ASP A 71 -24.67 -5.52 28.12
C ASP A 71 -24.59 -4.17 27.37
N ALA A 72 -23.81 -4.10 26.30
CA ALA A 72 -23.56 -2.88 25.54
C ALA A 72 -24.85 -2.24 25.01
N TYR A 73 -25.82 -3.04 24.57
CA TYR A 73 -27.12 -2.53 24.13
C TYR A 73 -27.89 -1.84 25.26
N ARG A 74 -27.75 -2.31 26.50
CA ARG A 74 -28.39 -1.67 27.65
C ARG A 74 -27.78 -0.30 27.94
N ARG A 75 -26.45 -0.17 27.86
CA ARG A 75 -25.76 1.11 28.08
C ARG A 75 -26.19 2.15 27.04
N ILE A 76 -26.26 1.74 25.77
CA ILE A 76 -26.76 2.58 24.67
C ILE A 76 -28.18 3.08 24.91
N VAL A 77 -29.09 2.19 25.31
CA VAL A 77 -30.48 2.59 25.62
C VAL A 77 -30.50 3.62 26.75
N CYS A 78 -29.64 3.47 27.77
CA CYS A 78 -29.52 4.47 28.83
C CYS A 78 -29.09 5.83 28.27
N HIS A 79 -28.07 5.89 27.42
CA HIS A 79 -27.62 7.16 26.82
C HIS A 79 -28.70 7.81 25.95
N ILE A 80 -29.42 7.03 25.14
CA ILE A 80 -30.54 7.53 24.32
C ILE A 80 -31.65 8.11 25.19
N VAL A 81 -32.01 7.42 26.28
CA VAL A 81 -33.05 7.86 27.22
C VAL A 81 -32.67 9.15 27.94
N LEU A 82 -31.37 9.35 28.19
CA LEU A 82 -30.83 10.55 28.84
C LEU A 82 -30.52 11.70 27.88
N ASP A 83 -30.70 11.49 26.57
CA ASP A 83 -30.30 12.42 25.49
C ASP A 83 -28.83 12.85 25.59
N ASP A 84 -27.95 11.95 26.08
CA ASP A 84 -26.52 12.19 26.21
C ASP A 84 -25.79 11.66 24.98
N ARG A 85 -25.85 12.44 23.89
CA ARG A 85 -25.34 12.04 22.57
C ARG A 85 -23.83 11.82 22.54
N GLN A 86 -23.05 12.64 23.25
CA GLN A 86 -21.60 12.49 23.25
C GLN A 86 -21.18 11.23 23.99
N ALA A 87 -21.75 10.98 25.17
CA ALA A 87 -21.48 9.74 25.92
C ALA A 87 -21.94 8.50 25.13
N LEU A 88 -23.05 8.60 24.39
CA LEU A 88 -23.48 7.54 23.47
C LEU A 88 -22.42 7.23 22.41
N PHE A 89 -21.91 8.25 21.71
CA PHE A 89 -20.94 8.05 20.64
C PHE A 89 -19.57 7.58 21.17
N ASP A 90 -19.17 8.02 22.35
CA ASP A 90 -17.99 7.51 23.05
C ASP A 90 -18.15 6.00 23.36
N ASP A 91 -19.26 5.58 23.99
CA ASP A 91 -19.51 4.18 24.34
C ASP A 91 -19.64 3.29 23.09
N LEU A 92 -20.28 3.78 22.02
CA LEU A 92 -20.32 3.08 20.72
C LEU A 92 -18.90 2.81 20.19
N TYR A 93 -18.05 3.83 20.16
CA TYR A 93 -16.68 3.70 19.63
C TYR A 93 -15.80 2.79 20.50
N GLU A 94 -15.84 2.96 21.82
CA GLU A 94 -15.08 2.13 22.75
C GLU A 94 -15.48 0.66 22.66
N THR A 95 -16.79 0.40 22.50
CA THR A 95 -17.32 -0.94 22.35
C THR A 95 -16.93 -1.55 20.99
N MET A 96 -16.98 -0.77 19.89
CA MET A 96 -16.53 -1.23 18.57
C MET A 96 -15.04 -1.62 18.53
N THR A 97 -14.19 -0.91 19.28
CA THR A 97 -12.73 -1.11 19.27
C THR A 97 -12.24 -2.10 20.32
N GLY A 98 -13.13 -2.64 21.17
CA GLY A 98 -12.77 -3.58 22.23
C GLY A 98 -11.92 -2.99 23.36
N ARG A 99 -11.81 -1.65 23.44
CA ARG A 99 -11.00 -0.97 24.48
C ARG A 99 -11.65 -1.01 25.86
N GLY A 100 -12.95 -1.34 25.94
CA GLY A 100 -13.71 -1.47 27.19
C GLY A 100 -13.50 -2.78 27.97
N GLY A 101 -12.62 -3.68 27.52
CA GLY A 101 -12.34 -4.95 28.21
C GLY A 101 -13.47 -5.99 28.12
N ASP A 102 -14.36 -5.83 27.15
CA ASP A 102 -15.29 -6.86 26.69
C ASP A 102 -14.72 -7.48 25.39
N ASP A 103 -14.83 -8.80 25.26
CA ASP A 103 -14.33 -9.56 24.10
C ASP A 103 -14.79 -8.92 22.78
N VAL A 104 -13.88 -8.87 21.79
CA VAL A 104 -14.12 -8.32 20.43
C VAL A 104 -15.52 -8.68 19.94
N HIS A 105 -16.42 -7.69 19.88
CA HIS A 105 -17.83 -7.96 19.60
C HIS A 105 -18.08 -8.33 18.14
N ALA A 106 -19.17 -9.07 17.95
CA ALA A 106 -19.58 -9.65 16.67
C ALA A 106 -19.80 -8.58 15.59
N PRO A 107 -19.60 -8.92 14.30
CA PRO A 107 -19.85 -8.03 13.15
C PRO A 107 -21.17 -7.26 13.16
N SER A 108 -22.22 -7.83 13.77
CA SER A 108 -23.54 -7.20 13.92
C SER A 108 -23.51 -5.91 14.76
N TYR A 109 -22.62 -5.79 15.74
CA TYR A 109 -22.54 -4.61 16.59
C TYR A 109 -21.89 -3.43 15.86
N VAL A 110 -20.85 -3.68 15.06
CA VAL A 110 -20.18 -2.64 14.26
C VAL A 110 -21.17 -2.00 13.27
N GLU A 111 -21.98 -2.82 12.60
CA GLU A 111 -23.03 -2.31 11.69
C GLU A 111 -24.12 -1.55 12.45
N PHE A 112 -24.54 -2.06 13.61
CA PHE A 112 -25.52 -1.37 14.46
C PHE A 112 -25.03 0.01 14.91
N ALA A 113 -23.79 0.10 15.43
CA ALA A 113 -23.21 1.36 15.90
C ALA A 113 -23.09 2.39 14.78
N ALA A 114 -22.62 1.98 13.59
CA ALA A 114 -22.50 2.86 12.43
C ALA A 114 -23.86 3.40 11.96
N ARG A 115 -24.88 2.53 11.87
CA ARG A 115 -26.24 2.95 11.50
C ARG A 115 -26.86 3.86 12.54
N LEU A 116 -26.67 3.57 13.82
CA LEU A 116 -27.19 4.40 14.91
C LEU A 116 -26.56 5.79 14.86
N TYR A 117 -25.25 5.89 14.64
CA TYR A 117 -24.55 7.17 14.44
C TYR A 117 -25.12 7.95 13.24
N GLN A 118 -25.33 7.30 12.10
CA GLN A 118 -25.91 7.95 10.92
C GLN A 118 -27.35 8.45 11.13
N ILE A 119 -28.13 7.82 12.00
CA ILE A 119 -29.51 8.23 12.33
C ILE A 119 -29.53 9.39 13.31
N LEU A 120 -28.65 9.38 14.31
CA LEU A 120 -28.68 10.33 15.42
C LEU A 120 -27.82 11.58 15.22
N SER A 121 -26.89 11.54 14.26
CA SER A 121 -26.07 12.70 13.93
C SER A 121 -26.84 13.61 12.96
N ASP A 122 -27.10 14.85 13.39
CA ASP A 122 -27.81 15.84 12.58
C ASP A 122 -26.95 16.32 11.39
N GLU A 123 -25.62 16.40 11.58
CA GLU A 123 -24.62 16.74 10.55
C GLU A 123 -23.38 15.85 10.69
N PRO A 124 -23.43 14.58 10.27
CA PRO A 124 -22.31 13.65 10.43
C PRO A 124 -21.03 14.09 9.72
N GLU A 125 -21.16 14.92 8.69
CA GLU A 125 -20.05 15.49 7.91
C GLU A 125 -19.32 16.64 8.63
N ALA A 126 -19.92 17.24 9.67
CA ALA A 126 -19.32 18.33 10.45
C ALA A 126 -18.61 17.83 11.72
N ASP A 127 -18.89 16.60 12.16
CA ASP A 127 -18.40 16.04 13.41
C ASP A 127 -17.15 15.17 13.22
N ALA A 128 -15.99 15.83 13.18
CA ALA A 128 -14.69 15.15 13.04
C ALA A 128 -14.35 14.21 14.21
N HIS A 129 -14.89 14.46 15.41
CA HIS A 129 -14.60 13.64 16.58
C HIS A 129 -15.34 12.30 16.50
N ASN A 130 -16.63 12.32 16.16
CA ASN A 130 -17.45 11.12 16.12
C ASN A 130 -17.40 10.40 14.76
N ALA A 131 -16.84 11.03 13.71
CA ALA A 131 -16.50 10.37 12.43
C ALA A 131 -15.65 9.11 12.59
N ARG A 132 -14.90 8.96 13.69
CA ARG A 132 -14.14 7.75 14.04
C ARG A 132 -14.99 6.46 14.05
N ILE A 133 -16.30 6.55 14.35
CA ILE A 133 -17.23 5.41 14.28
C ILE A 133 -17.35 4.92 12.84
N LEU A 134 -17.55 5.85 11.89
CA LEU A 134 -17.63 5.52 10.47
C LEU A 134 -16.29 5.02 9.92
N VAL A 135 -15.17 5.55 10.40
CA VAL A 135 -13.83 5.06 10.03
C VAL A 135 -13.65 3.59 10.44
N GLU A 136 -14.01 3.21 11.67
CA GLU A 136 -13.95 1.80 12.09
C GLU A 136 -14.90 0.92 11.28
N PHE A 137 -16.08 1.44 10.93
CA PHE A 137 -16.99 0.72 10.06
C PHE A 137 -16.40 0.51 8.65
N ILE A 138 -15.75 1.52 8.07
CA ILE A 138 -15.04 1.40 6.79
C ILE A 138 -13.94 0.35 6.90
N ARG A 139 -13.14 0.34 7.96
CA ARG A 139 -12.09 -0.67 8.20
C ARG A 139 -12.66 -2.08 8.28
N TYR A 140 -13.80 -2.23 8.94
CA TYR A 140 -14.54 -3.49 8.97
C TYR A 140 -14.98 -3.90 7.57
N LEU A 141 -15.62 -3.00 6.81
CA LEU A 141 -16.03 -3.26 5.43
C LEU A 141 -14.84 -3.65 4.55
N SER A 142 -13.69 -2.98 4.66
CA SER A 142 -12.48 -3.30 3.90
C SER A 142 -11.95 -4.70 4.16
N ARG A 143 -12.18 -5.28 5.35
CA ARG A 143 -11.80 -6.67 5.67
C ARG A 143 -12.83 -7.69 5.18
N THR A 144 -14.04 -7.28 4.79
CA THR A 144 -15.12 -8.17 4.35
C THR A 144 -15.45 -7.93 2.88
N ARG A 145 -14.87 -8.76 2.00
CA ARG A 145 -14.91 -8.61 0.54
C ARG A 145 -16.31 -8.39 -0.04
N ASP A 146 -17.31 -9.13 0.44
CA ASP A 146 -18.69 -9.03 -0.04
C ASP A 146 -19.35 -7.68 0.27
N LEU A 147 -18.79 -6.90 1.20
CA LEU A 147 -19.33 -5.63 1.64
C LEU A 147 -18.56 -4.40 1.10
N HIS A 148 -17.50 -4.61 0.31
CA HIS A 148 -16.67 -3.53 -0.27
C HIS A 148 -17.52 -2.50 -1.04
N HIS A 149 -18.57 -2.95 -1.71
CA HIS A 149 -19.49 -2.11 -2.47
C HIS A 149 -20.18 -1.02 -1.64
N ARG A 150 -20.24 -1.16 -0.31
CA ARG A 150 -20.88 -0.20 0.61
C ARG A 150 -19.96 0.94 1.01
N ILE A 151 -18.64 0.77 0.90
CA ILE A 151 -17.65 1.75 1.36
C ILE A 151 -17.86 3.15 0.76
N PRO A 152 -18.08 3.32 -0.57
CA PRO A 152 -18.22 4.64 -1.15
C PRO A 152 -19.42 5.43 -0.61
N ALA A 153 -20.52 4.75 -0.26
CA ALA A 153 -21.69 5.40 0.33
C ALA A 153 -21.43 5.88 1.76
N VAL A 154 -20.70 5.09 2.56
CA VAL A 154 -20.33 5.46 3.94
C VAL A 154 -19.38 6.66 3.96
N MET A 155 -18.49 6.75 2.96
CA MET A 155 -17.52 7.85 2.82
C MET A 155 -18.18 9.22 2.62
N LEU A 156 -19.41 9.27 2.10
CA LEU A 156 -20.14 10.53 1.95
C LEU A 156 -20.44 11.16 3.32
N SER A 157 -20.73 10.35 4.33
CA SER A 157 -21.02 10.82 5.69
C SER A 157 -19.78 11.27 6.48
N LEU A 158 -18.57 11.21 5.91
CA LEU A 158 -17.34 11.66 6.56
C LEU A 158 -17.05 13.14 6.28
N PRO A 159 -16.46 13.87 7.23
CA PRO A 159 -15.85 15.17 6.97
C PRO A 159 -14.80 15.07 5.87
N ASP A 160 -14.68 16.11 5.04
CA ASP A 160 -13.91 16.03 3.79
C ASP A 160 -12.43 15.64 4.00
N ASP A 161 -11.77 16.16 5.04
CA ASP A 161 -10.38 15.81 5.36
C ASP A 161 -10.20 14.36 5.85
N VAL A 162 -11.22 13.81 6.51
CA VAL A 162 -11.24 12.39 6.93
C VAL A 162 -11.53 11.51 5.73
N ARG A 163 -12.52 11.90 4.92
CA ARG A 163 -12.91 11.24 3.66
C ARG A 163 -11.72 11.07 2.73
N VAL A 164 -10.97 12.15 2.47
CA VAL A 164 -9.79 12.11 1.58
C VAL A 164 -8.77 11.08 2.06
N ARG A 165 -8.43 11.10 3.35
CA ARG A 165 -7.41 10.20 3.93
C ARG A 165 -7.86 8.74 3.95
N GLU A 166 -9.08 8.48 4.39
CA GLU A 166 -9.58 7.10 4.51
C GLU A 166 -9.87 6.50 3.12
N TYR A 167 -10.36 7.27 2.15
CA TYR A 167 -10.55 6.78 0.79
C TYR A 167 -9.20 6.43 0.13
N ALA A 168 -8.17 7.25 0.34
CA ALA A 168 -6.81 6.94 -0.10
C ALA A 168 -6.27 5.66 0.57
N ALA A 169 -6.51 5.47 1.88
CA ALA A 169 -6.14 4.24 2.58
C ALA A 169 -6.86 3.00 2.02
N VAL A 170 -8.14 3.10 1.67
CA VAL A 170 -8.91 2.03 1.00
C VAL A 170 -8.31 1.69 -0.36
N LEU A 171 -8.01 2.70 -1.18
CA LEU A 171 -7.40 2.51 -2.50
C LEU A 171 -6.03 1.84 -2.42
N ARG A 172 -5.22 2.19 -1.40
CA ARG A 172 -3.94 1.53 -1.11
C ARG A 172 -4.13 0.07 -0.70
N ALA A 173 -5.14 -0.23 0.11
CA ALA A 173 -5.41 -1.58 0.60
C ALA A 173 -6.01 -2.52 -0.48
N CYS A 174 -6.36 -2.01 -1.66
CA CYS A 174 -6.86 -2.82 -2.76
C CYS A 174 -5.75 -3.76 -3.28
N VAL A 175 -5.98 -5.06 -3.17
CA VAL A 175 -5.04 -6.12 -3.57
C VAL A 175 -4.96 -6.26 -5.10
N ASP A 176 -6.06 -5.97 -5.80
CA ASP A 176 -6.13 -6.10 -7.25
C ASP A 176 -6.53 -4.79 -7.95
N GLU A 177 -6.04 -4.65 -9.18
CA GLU A 177 -6.22 -3.47 -10.01
C GLU A 177 -7.67 -3.26 -10.47
N ALA A 178 -8.48 -4.32 -10.59
CA ALA A 178 -9.88 -4.19 -10.99
C ALA A 178 -10.73 -3.56 -9.88
N THR A 179 -10.52 -4.01 -8.64
CA THR A 179 -11.15 -3.43 -7.44
C THR A 179 -10.73 -1.98 -7.25
N ARG A 180 -9.43 -1.68 -7.41
CA ARG A 180 -8.92 -0.31 -7.32
C ARG A 180 -9.54 0.60 -8.37
N ARG A 181 -9.61 0.16 -9.63
CA ARG A 181 -10.25 0.91 -10.72
C ARG A 181 -11.71 1.18 -10.45
N TRP A 182 -12.44 0.17 -9.95
CA TRP A 182 -13.83 0.33 -9.54
C TRP A 182 -13.98 1.43 -8.48
N PHE A 183 -13.14 1.44 -7.44
CA PHE A 183 -13.15 2.50 -6.42
C PHE A 183 -12.80 3.89 -6.99
N LEU A 184 -11.88 3.99 -7.95
CA LEU A 184 -11.57 5.26 -8.61
C LEU A 184 -12.74 5.78 -9.44
N GLU A 185 -13.44 4.90 -10.15
CA GLU A 185 -14.66 5.25 -10.88
C GLU A 185 -15.78 5.70 -9.94
N GLN A 186 -15.95 5.03 -8.79
CA GLN A 186 -16.91 5.47 -7.77
C GLN A 186 -16.53 6.86 -7.22
N ALA A 187 -15.25 7.11 -6.94
CA ALA A 187 -14.79 8.41 -6.47
C ALA A 187 -15.11 9.54 -7.47
N GLN A 188 -14.88 9.29 -8.76
CA GLN A 188 -15.19 10.26 -9.83
C GLN A 188 -16.70 10.53 -9.97
N ARG A 189 -17.56 9.58 -9.62
CA ARG A 189 -19.02 9.72 -9.68
C ARG A 189 -19.59 10.40 -8.44
N LEU A 190 -19.02 10.13 -7.28
CA LEU A 190 -19.58 10.52 -5.98
C LEU A 190 -18.98 11.80 -5.40
N PHE A 191 -17.74 12.14 -5.76
CA PHE A 191 -17.04 13.28 -5.17
C PHE A 191 -16.79 14.41 -6.16
N PRO A 192 -16.69 15.67 -5.68
CA PRO A 192 -16.21 16.78 -6.50
C PRO A 192 -14.81 16.51 -7.07
N ARG A 193 -14.52 17.08 -8.25
CA ARG A 193 -13.21 16.93 -8.92
C ARG A 193 -12.03 17.31 -8.03
N GLU A 194 -12.20 18.34 -7.20
CA GLU A 194 -11.18 18.78 -6.24
C GLU A 194 -10.90 17.73 -5.16
N THR A 195 -11.94 17.15 -4.56
CA THR A 195 -11.80 16.06 -3.58
C THR A 195 -11.14 14.83 -4.22
N VAL A 196 -11.49 14.49 -5.47
CA VAL A 196 -10.83 13.40 -6.20
C VAL A 196 -9.35 13.69 -6.42
N ALA A 197 -8.99 14.93 -6.77
CA ALA A 197 -7.59 15.34 -6.90
C ALA A 197 -6.86 15.21 -5.55
N ARG A 198 -7.48 15.65 -4.45
CA ARG A 198 -6.91 15.51 -3.10
C ARG A 198 -6.77 14.06 -2.65
N ILE A 199 -7.72 13.18 -2.98
CA ILE A 199 -7.63 11.72 -2.75
C ILE A 199 -6.43 11.15 -3.50
N ARG A 200 -6.23 11.56 -4.76
CA ARG A 200 -5.06 11.13 -5.55
C ARG A 200 -3.76 11.60 -4.91
N THR A 201 -3.68 12.86 -4.48
CA THR A 201 -2.51 13.39 -3.77
C THR A 201 -2.27 12.62 -2.47
N ALA A 202 -3.28 12.41 -1.63
CA ALA A 202 -3.15 11.65 -0.39
C ALA A 202 -2.77 10.19 -0.64
N LEU A 203 -3.25 9.57 -1.72
CA LEU A 203 -2.85 8.23 -2.12
C LEU A 203 -1.39 8.21 -2.57
N LEU A 204 -0.94 9.20 -3.33
CA LEU A 204 0.48 9.36 -3.66
C LEU A 204 1.31 9.53 -2.40
N ASP A 205 0.91 10.34 -1.42
CA ASP A 205 1.64 10.48 -0.15
C ASP A 205 1.71 9.16 0.65
N LEU A 206 0.68 8.31 0.55
CA LEU A 206 0.66 7.00 1.19
C LEU A 206 1.48 5.94 0.44
N VAL A 207 1.61 6.07 -0.88
CA VAL A 207 2.28 5.11 -1.79
C VAL A 207 3.72 5.52 -2.09
N VAL A 208 4.05 6.80 -1.89
CA VAL A 208 5.40 7.40 -1.93
C VAL A 208 5.86 7.66 -0.48
N PRO A 209 6.23 6.64 0.30
CA PRO A 209 6.98 6.88 1.52
C PRO A 209 8.44 7.20 1.16
N GLY A 210 9.03 8.16 1.85
CA GLY A 210 10.49 8.23 1.99
C GLY A 210 11.03 6.89 2.49
N ASP A 211 12.15 6.44 1.93
CA ASP A 211 12.97 5.24 2.23
C ASP A 211 12.30 3.87 2.44
N ASP A 212 10.97 3.77 2.51
CA ASP A 212 10.25 2.60 3.07
C ASP A 212 9.13 2.06 2.14
N ALA A 213 9.28 2.23 0.81
CA ALA A 213 8.33 1.71 -0.16
C ALA A 213 8.50 0.18 -0.31
N ARG A 214 7.45 -0.59 -0.01
CA ARG A 214 7.56 -2.04 0.30
C ARG A 214 7.21 -2.99 -0.86
N SER A 215 6.69 -2.51 -1.99
CA SER A 215 6.31 -3.43 -3.09
C SER A 215 6.31 -2.81 -4.49
N VAL A 216 6.49 -3.64 -5.52
CA VAL A 216 6.32 -3.28 -6.94
C VAL A 216 4.84 -3.03 -7.28
N ASP A 217 3.91 -3.61 -6.53
CA ASP A 217 2.46 -3.44 -6.75
C ASP A 217 1.98 -2.02 -6.41
N ASP A 218 2.62 -1.39 -5.41
CA ASP A 218 2.41 0.02 -5.05
C ASP A 218 2.79 0.96 -6.21
N LEU A 219 3.86 0.64 -6.94
CA LEU A 219 4.26 1.41 -8.14
C LEU A 219 3.28 1.29 -9.30
N ILE A 220 2.75 0.09 -9.55
CA ILE A 220 1.72 -0.12 -10.57
C ILE A 220 0.48 0.72 -10.24
N ALA A 221 0.11 0.78 -8.95
CA ALA A 221 -0.97 1.63 -8.47
C ALA A 221 -0.69 3.12 -8.71
N CYS A 222 0.52 3.59 -8.36
CA CYS A 222 0.97 4.95 -8.63
C CYS A 222 0.88 5.30 -10.12
N GLN A 223 1.26 4.37 -10.99
CA GLN A 223 1.33 4.61 -12.42
C GLN A 223 -0.03 4.89 -13.06
N ALA A 224 -1.09 4.22 -12.62
CA ALA A 224 -2.44 4.49 -13.10
C ALA A 224 -2.97 5.86 -12.69
N LEU A 225 -2.37 6.48 -11.66
CA LEU A 225 -2.84 7.73 -11.05
C LEU A 225 -2.03 8.94 -11.49
N ASP A 226 -0.71 8.79 -11.49
CA ASP A 226 0.27 9.80 -11.89
C ASP A 226 1.50 9.10 -12.50
N PRO A 227 1.56 9.03 -13.83
CA PRO A 227 2.69 8.41 -14.54
C PRO A 227 4.04 9.04 -14.19
N LEU A 228 4.10 10.35 -13.96
CA LEU A 228 5.34 11.06 -13.66
C LEU A 228 5.85 10.71 -12.26
N ALA A 229 4.96 10.68 -11.27
CA ALA A 229 5.29 10.23 -9.92
C ALA A 229 5.77 8.77 -9.91
N ALA A 230 5.13 7.90 -10.71
CA ALA A 230 5.54 6.51 -10.85
C ALA A 230 6.94 6.36 -11.45
N VAL A 231 7.30 7.14 -12.48
CA VAL A 231 8.67 7.16 -13.05
C VAL A 231 9.70 7.58 -12.00
N ARG A 232 9.42 8.65 -11.24
CA ARG A 232 10.31 9.11 -10.15
C ARG A 232 10.52 8.05 -9.10
N GLN A 233 9.43 7.40 -8.69
CA GLN A 233 9.50 6.35 -7.68
C GLN A 233 10.21 5.10 -8.22
N ALA A 234 9.97 4.71 -9.47
CA ALA A 234 10.69 3.61 -10.12
C ALA A 234 12.21 3.86 -10.13
N ASN A 235 12.64 5.09 -10.42
CA ASN A 235 14.05 5.47 -10.35
C ASN A 235 14.63 5.29 -8.94
N VAL A 236 13.87 5.63 -7.89
CA VAL A 236 14.28 5.37 -6.49
C VAL A 236 14.46 3.88 -6.25
N PHE A 237 13.49 3.05 -6.66
CA PHE A 237 13.59 1.60 -6.51
C PHE A 237 14.76 1.00 -7.30
N PHE A 238 14.99 1.41 -8.55
CA PHE A 238 16.13 0.90 -9.33
C PHE A 238 17.46 1.21 -8.65
N ARG A 239 17.64 2.42 -8.10
CA ARG A 239 18.84 2.78 -7.36
C ARG A 239 19.07 1.83 -6.17
N ASP A 240 18.04 1.57 -5.37
CA ASP A 240 18.15 0.68 -4.20
C ASP A 240 18.40 -0.79 -4.59
N LEU A 241 17.58 -1.33 -5.51
CA LEU A 241 17.69 -2.72 -5.95
C LEU A 241 19.06 -3.02 -6.56
N LEU A 242 19.59 -2.13 -7.39
CA LEU A 242 20.91 -2.32 -8.02
C LEU A 242 22.07 -1.99 -7.09
N ALA A 243 21.87 -1.11 -6.10
CA ALA A 243 22.82 -0.96 -4.98
C ALA A 243 22.93 -2.25 -4.16
N ARG A 244 21.86 -3.05 -4.06
CA ARG A 244 21.82 -4.34 -3.35
C ARG A 244 22.05 -5.57 -4.25
N ASP A 245 22.26 -5.37 -5.56
CA ASP A 245 22.43 -6.42 -6.57
C ASP A 245 21.21 -7.38 -6.73
N LEU A 246 20.01 -6.87 -6.47
CA LEU A 246 18.74 -7.59 -6.61
C LEU A 246 18.23 -7.51 -8.06
N LEU A 247 18.88 -8.21 -8.99
CA LEU A 247 18.56 -8.14 -10.42
C LEU A 247 17.15 -8.64 -10.76
N ASP A 248 16.70 -9.75 -10.16
CA ASP A 248 15.39 -10.34 -10.48
C ASP A 248 14.23 -9.39 -10.11
N ASP A 249 14.35 -8.70 -8.98
CA ASP A 249 13.38 -7.68 -8.58
C ASP A 249 13.42 -6.46 -9.50
N ALA A 250 14.61 -6.06 -9.97
CA ALA A 250 14.75 -4.99 -10.96
C ALA A 250 14.15 -5.38 -12.33
N VAL A 251 14.27 -6.65 -12.73
CA VAL A 251 13.61 -7.18 -13.95
C VAL A 251 12.10 -7.16 -13.79
N ARG A 252 11.58 -7.61 -12.64
CA ARG A 252 10.14 -7.56 -12.32
C ARG A 252 9.61 -6.13 -12.36
N LEU A 253 10.31 -5.20 -11.73
CA LEU A 253 9.98 -3.78 -11.79
C LEU A 253 9.96 -3.25 -13.22
N ASN A 254 11.00 -3.54 -14.01
CA ASN A 254 11.09 -3.08 -15.40
C ASN A 254 9.97 -3.66 -16.29
N ALA A 255 9.49 -4.87 -16.00
CA ALA A 255 8.38 -5.49 -16.71
C ALA A 255 7.01 -4.95 -16.28
N ALA A 256 6.88 -4.47 -15.03
CA ALA A 256 5.65 -3.92 -14.48
C ALA A 256 5.32 -2.50 -15.00
N LEU A 257 6.33 -1.72 -15.39
CA LEU A 257 6.15 -0.35 -15.83
C LEU A 257 5.59 -0.29 -17.27
N VAL A 258 4.38 0.28 -17.43
CA VAL A 258 3.83 0.57 -18.77
C VAL A 258 4.45 1.87 -19.30
N ARG A 259 5.20 1.85 -20.39
CA ARG A 259 5.75 3.10 -20.94
C ARG A 259 4.69 3.82 -21.75
N ASP A 260 4.08 4.85 -21.17
CA ASP A 260 3.22 5.75 -21.93
C ASP A 260 4.09 6.83 -22.60
N ALA A 261 4.14 6.82 -23.93
CA ALA A 261 4.99 7.70 -24.73
C ALA A 261 4.58 9.19 -24.66
N SER A 262 3.50 9.51 -23.95
CA SER A 262 2.94 10.85 -23.84
C SER A 262 3.50 11.68 -22.66
N VAL A 263 4.32 11.08 -21.79
CA VAL A 263 4.80 11.74 -20.56
C VAL A 263 6.25 12.20 -20.76
N ASP A 264 6.43 13.47 -21.14
CA ASP A 264 7.75 14.10 -21.16
C ASP A 264 8.20 14.41 -19.72
N ALA A 265 8.94 13.47 -19.12
CA ALA A 265 9.48 13.59 -17.77
C ALA A 265 10.93 14.10 -17.73
N GLY A 266 11.49 14.55 -18.87
CA GLY A 266 12.86 15.04 -18.97
C GLY A 266 13.89 14.07 -18.41
N ASP A 267 14.68 14.52 -17.42
CA ASP A 267 15.76 13.74 -16.80
C ASP A 267 15.26 12.48 -16.08
N ASP A 268 14.02 12.45 -15.59
CA ASP A 268 13.46 11.27 -14.92
C ASP A 268 13.21 10.12 -15.90
N ASP A 269 12.76 10.42 -17.12
CA ASP A 269 12.59 9.42 -18.17
C ASP A 269 13.94 8.93 -18.68
N ARG A 270 14.89 9.84 -18.88
CA ARG A 270 16.28 9.48 -19.26
C ARG A 270 16.92 8.54 -18.25
N GLU A 271 16.74 8.80 -16.95
CA GLU A 271 17.22 7.92 -15.90
C GLU A 271 16.55 6.53 -15.97
N LEU A 272 15.23 6.50 -16.15
CA LEU A 272 14.50 5.25 -16.28
C LEU A 272 14.97 4.44 -17.50
N MET A 273 15.17 5.08 -18.65
CA MET A 273 15.71 4.44 -19.85
C MET A 273 17.11 3.85 -19.60
N ALA A 274 17.97 4.59 -18.89
CA ALA A 274 19.30 4.13 -18.53
C ALA A 274 19.22 2.91 -17.58
N TRP A 275 18.30 2.89 -16.60
CA TRP A 275 18.07 1.72 -15.76
C TRP A 275 17.60 0.50 -16.56
N SER A 276 16.60 0.70 -17.42
CA SER A 276 16.08 -0.37 -18.26
C SER A 276 17.13 -0.96 -19.21
N ALA A 277 18.01 -0.14 -19.77
CA ALA A 277 19.12 -0.60 -20.60
C ALA A 277 20.06 -1.51 -19.82
N LEU A 278 20.43 -1.13 -18.58
CA LEU A 278 21.28 -1.94 -17.71
C LEU A 278 20.62 -3.25 -17.31
N VAL A 279 19.35 -3.22 -16.87
CA VAL A 279 18.59 -4.42 -16.48
C VAL A 279 18.50 -5.39 -17.65
N LYS A 280 18.21 -4.89 -18.86
CA LYS A 280 18.19 -5.69 -20.08
C LYS A 280 19.56 -6.30 -20.37
N ALA A 281 20.63 -5.51 -20.33
CA ALA A 281 21.98 -6.00 -20.60
C ALA A 281 22.41 -7.11 -19.62
N ARG A 282 22.21 -6.89 -18.32
CA ARG A 282 22.50 -7.91 -17.29
C ARG A 282 21.66 -9.17 -17.47
N SER A 283 20.36 -9.05 -17.72
CA SER A 283 19.49 -10.20 -18.00
C SER A 283 19.98 -11.01 -19.21
N LYS A 284 20.44 -10.36 -20.28
CA LYS A 284 20.96 -11.06 -21.47
C LYS A 284 22.31 -11.74 -21.26
N ILE A 285 23.16 -11.19 -20.40
CA ILE A 285 24.38 -11.88 -19.99
C ILE A 285 24.04 -13.11 -19.13
N VAL A 286 23.09 -13.00 -18.21
CA VAL A 286 22.64 -14.15 -17.39
C VAL A 286 22.02 -15.24 -18.27
N ASP A 287 21.16 -14.87 -19.24
CA ASP A 287 20.59 -15.81 -20.22
C ASP A 287 21.70 -16.56 -20.98
N LEU A 288 22.73 -15.84 -21.45
CA LEU A 288 23.89 -16.42 -22.13
C LEU A 288 24.68 -17.35 -21.20
N GLN A 289 25.01 -16.93 -19.98
CA GLN A 289 25.75 -17.76 -19.03
C GLN A 289 25.01 -19.04 -18.69
N ARG A 290 23.69 -18.96 -18.49
CA ARG A 290 22.82 -20.13 -18.27
C ARG A 290 22.76 -21.04 -19.49
N PHE A 291 22.80 -20.48 -20.69
CA PHE A 291 22.89 -21.28 -21.92
C PHE A 291 24.23 -22.01 -22.00
N LEU A 292 25.35 -21.32 -21.73
CA LEU A 292 26.70 -21.91 -21.74
C LEU A 292 26.88 -22.99 -20.68
N SER A 293 26.29 -22.85 -19.50
CA SER A 293 26.40 -23.84 -18.43
C SER A 293 25.70 -25.17 -18.76
N LYS A 294 24.60 -25.14 -19.53
CA LYS A 294 23.84 -26.35 -19.89
C LYS A 294 24.64 -27.36 -20.72
N ARG A 295 25.62 -26.90 -21.51
CA ARG A 295 26.48 -27.78 -22.32
C ARG A 295 27.44 -28.62 -21.47
N TYR A 296 27.73 -28.19 -20.23
CA TYR A 296 28.64 -28.92 -19.34
C TYR A 296 27.95 -30.05 -18.56
N ASP A 297 26.62 -29.99 -18.39
CA ASP A 297 25.86 -31.00 -17.62
C ASP A 297 25.40 -32.20 -18.45
N VAL A 298 25.17 -32.04 -19.75
CA VAL A 298 24.82 -33.15 -20.63
C VAL A 298 26.10 -33.61 -21.29
N GLY A 299 26.65 -34.73 -20.80
CA GLY A 299 27.88 -35.29 -21.35
C GLY A 299 27.84 -35.33 -22.87
N ASP A 300 28.80 -34.65 -23.50
CA ASP A 300 28.92 -34.38 -24.95
C ASP A 300 28.79 -35.65 -25.84
N ALA A 301 28.89 -36.84 -25.23
CA ALA A 301 28.70 -38.15 -25.86
C ALA A 301 27.23 -38.60 -25.96
N LEU A 302 26.35 -38.23 -25.02
CA LEU A 302 24.96 -38.71 -24.98
C LEU A 302 24.06 -37.94 -25.97
N ASP A 303 24.24 -36.61 -26.08
CA ASP A 303 23.47 -35.78 -27.02
C ASP A 303 23.78 -36.10 -28.48
N ARG A 304 25.05 -36.41 -28.80
CA ARG A 304 25.45 -36.86 -30.14
C ARG A 304 24.85 -38.22 -30.52
N LEU A 305 24.54 -39.07 -29.54
CA LEU A 305 23.92 -40.38 -29.75
C LEU A 305 22.39 -40.32 -29.87
N GLN A 306 21.71 -39.36 -29.21
CA GLN A 306 20.25 -39.29 -29.17
C GLN A 306 19.60 -38.35 -30.20
N PHE A 307 20.27 -37.25 -30.58
CA PHE A 307 19.60 -36.18 -31.34
C PHE A 307 20.20 -35.86 -32.72
N GLY A 308 21.24 -36.58 -33.18
CA GLY A 308 21.90 -36.29 -34.45
C GLY A 308 22.66 -34.95 -34.43
N ASP A 309 22.88 -34.34 -35.61
CA ASP A 309 23.72 -33.15 -35.85
C ASP A 309 23.11 -31.83 -35.28
N THR A 310 22.79 -31.84 -33.99
CA THR A 310 22.29 -30.70 -33.19
C THR A 310 23.38 -29.65 -32.93
N GLY A 311 24.64 -29.95 -33.24
CA GLY A 311 25.78 -29.06 -33.04
C GLY A 311 25.64 -27.75 -33.81
N ALA A 312 25.17 -27.78 -35.06
CA ALA A 312 24.98 -26.58 -35.88
C ALA A 312 23.90 -25.64 -35.28
N ASN A 313 22.79 -26.20 -34.81
CA ASN A 313 21.72 -25.44 -34.15
C ASN A 313 22.19 -24.85 -32.80
N TRP A 314 22.98 -25.61 -32.03
CA TRP A 314 23.55 -25.12 -30.78
C TRP A 314 24.50 -23.95 -31.02
N GLU A 315 25.42 -24.08 -31.97
CA GLU A 315 26.38 -23.03 -32.31
C GLU A 315 25.68 -21.76 -32.83
N GLN A 316 24.63 -21.90 -33.63
CA GLN A 316 23.82 -20.78 -34.08
C GLN A 316 23.07 -20.10 -32.93
N MET A 317 22.45 -20.87 -32.01
CA MET A 317 21.82 -20.32 -30.82
C MET A 317 22.84 -19.62 -29.92
N ARG A 318 24.02 -20.24 -29.74
CA ARG A 318 25.13 -19.68 -28.95
C ARG A 318 25.56 -18.31 -29.48
N ALA A 319 25.78 -18.20 -30.79
CA ALA A 319 26.12 -16.94 -31.45
C ALA A 319 24.99 -15.89 -31.30
N SER A 320 23.73 -16.32 -31.41
CA SER A 320 22.56 -15.43 -31.22
C SER A 320 22.44 -14.88 -29.80
N PHE A 321 22.56 -15.72 -28.77
CA PHE A 321 22.56 -15.27 -27.37
C PHE A 321 23.72 -14.29 -27.11
N PHE A 322 24.90 -14.60 -27.65
CA PHE A 322 26.07 -13.74 -27.53
C PHE A 322 25.85 -12.37 -28.17
N ASP A 323 25.40 -12.33 -29.43
CA ASP A 323 25.13 -11.09 -30.14
C ASP A 323 24.07 -10.21 -29.43
N ILE A 324 23.01 -10.83 -28.88
CA ILE A 324 22.00 -10.11 -28.10
C ILE A 324 22.61 -9.51 -26.81
N ALA A 325 23.45 -10.25 -26.10
CA ALA A 325 24.12 -9.78 -24.90
C ALA A 325 25.14 -8.66 -25.20
N LEU A 326 25.90 -8.80 -26.29
CA LEU A 326 26.85 -7.80 -26.77
C LEU A 326 26.14 -6.50 -27.14
N ARG A 327 25.12 -6.56 -28.01
CA ARG A 327 24.35 -5.37 -28.42
C ARG A 327 23.70 -4.68 -27.23
N SER A 328 23.16 -5.45 -26.28
CA SER A 328 22.56 -4.88 -25.06
C SER A 328 23.61 -4.22 -24.16
N THR A 329 24.81 -4.78 -24.06
CA THR A 329 25.92 -4.19 -23.30
C THR A 329 26.43 -2.91 -23.96
N LEU A 330 26.63 -2.92 -25.28
CA LEU A 330 27.01 -1.74 -26.04
C LEU A 330 25.96 -0.62 -25.95
N ALA A 331 24.67 -0.95 -25.89
CA ALA A 331 23.62 0.05 -25.67
C ALA A 331 23.74 0.78 -24.32
N VAL A 332 24.36 0.14 -23.31
CA VAL A 332 24.66 0.78 -22.02
C VAL A 332 25.97 1.56 -22.11
N VAL A 333 27.03 0.97 -22.65
CA VAL A 333 28.35 1.63 -22.75
C VAL A 333 28.28 2.87 -23.64
N ARG A 334 27.56 2.78 -24.77
CA ARG A 334 27.32 3.87 -25.72
C ARG A 334 25.98 4.58 -25.52
N PHE A 335 25.46 4.57 -24.28
CA PHE A 335 24.24 5.30 -23.99
C PHE A 335 24.43 6.79 -24.34
N GLU A 336 23.50 7.35 -25.11
CA GLU A 336 23.61 8.71 -25.65
C GLU A 336 23.83 9.73 -24.52
N GLY A 337 24.86 10.57 -24.62
CA GLY A 337 25.26 11.53 -23.57
C GLY A 337 25.93 10.91 -22.33
N GLY A 338 26.21 9.60 -22.37
CA GLY A 338 26.80 8.81 -21.32
C GLY A 338 25.77 8.22 -20.35
N TRP A 339 26.00 6.96 -19.95
CA TRP A 339 25.09 6.23 -19.07
C TRP A 339 25.02 6.89 -17.69
N MET A 340 23.79 7.19 -17.23
CA MET A 340 23.51 7.88 -15.96
C MET A 340 24.23 9.23 -15.80
N ARG A 341 24.50 9.93 -16.90
CA ARG A 341 25.02 11.29 -16.88
C ARG A 341 23.92 12.32 -17.12
N PHE A 342 23.99 13.39 -16.34
CA PHE A 342 23.01 14.47 -16.35
C PHE A 342 23.69 15.84 -16.37
N VAL A 343 23.00 16.83 -16.93
CA VAL A 343 23.46 18.22 -16.96
C VAL A 343 23.43 18.84 -15.55
N ASP A 344 22.45 18.45 -14.74
CA ASP A 344 22.37 18.78 -13.32
C ASP A 344 23.53 18.12 -12.55
N ALA A 345 24.42 18.96 -12.00
CA ALA A 345 25.62 18.52 -11.30
C ALA A 345 25.33 17.75 -10.00
N ASP A 346 24.27 18.10 -9.27
CA ASP A 346 23.91 17.45 -8.01
C ASP A 346 23.32 16.07 -8.29
N ARG A 347 22.46 15.95 -9.31
CA ARG A 347 21.94 14.66 -9.79
C ARG A 347 23.07 13.79 -10.32
N ASP A 348 23.96 14.34 -11.14
CA ASP A 348 25.10 13.60 -11.70
C ASP A 348 26.03 13.07 -10.59
N ALA A 349 26.35 13.91 -9.60
CA ALA A 349 27.18 13.53 -8.46
C ALA A 349 26.51 12.43 -7.60
N ARG A 350 25.20 12.52 -7.37
CA ARG A 350 24.42 11.51 -6.62
C ARG A 350 24.44 10.13 -7.30
N LEU A 351 24.43 10.09 -8.63
CA LEU A 351 24.41 8.84 -9.40
C LEU A 351 25.80 8.31 -9.76
N ALA A 352 26.86 9.10 -9.54
CA ALA A 352 28.24 8.70 -9.82
C ALA A 352 28.68 7.39 -9.13
N PRO A 353 28.32 7.11 -7.86
CA PRO A 353 28.67 5.84 -7.22
C PRO A 353 28.05 4.63 -7.94
N LEU A 354 26.80 4.75 -8.42
CA LEU A 354 26.13 3.69 -9.17
C LEU A 354 26.77 3.48 -10.54
N ARG A 355 27.22 4.55 -11.22
CA ARG A 355 28.05 4.45 -12.42
C ARG A 355 29.31 3.63 -12.19
N ARG A 356 30.05 3.96 -11.12
CA ARG A 356 31.30 3.29 -10.78
C ARG A 356 31.12 1.83 -10.36
N LYS A 357 29.95 1.47 -9.84
CA LYS A 357 29.62 0.09 -9.50
C LYS A 357 29.15 -0.71 -10.72
N CYS A 358 28.14 -0.20 -11.42
CA CYS A 358 27.39 -0.98 -12.40
C CYS A 358 28.08 -1.10 -13.76
N LEU A 359 28.77 -0.05 -14.24
CA LEU A 359 29.36 -0.08 -15.58
C LEU A 359 30.59 -1.00 -15.65
N PRO A 360 31.55 -0.95 -14.70
CA PRO A 360 32.65 -1.91 -14.68
C PRO A 360 32.20 -3.35 -14.47
N ASP A 361 31.24 -3.58 -13.58
CA ASP A 361 30.66 -4.92 -13.35
C ASP A 361 30.00 -5.48 -14.61
N LEU A 362 29.21 -4.67 -15.33
CA LEU A 362 28.57 -5.10 -16.59
C LEU A 362 29.62 -5.56 -17.61
N VAL A 363 30.67 -4.75 -17.82
CA VAL A 363 31.74 -5.08 -18.77
C VAL A 363 32.50 -6.32 -18.34
N ALA A 364 32.83 -6.45 -17.05
CA ALA A 364 33.50 -7.63 -16.51
C ALA A 364 32.69 -8.91 -16.73
N ARG A 365 31.37 -8.87 -16.51
CA ARG A 365 30.48 -10.01 -16.75
C ARG A 365 30.41 -10.41 -18.22
N LEU A 366 30.38 -9.45 -19.15
CA LEU A 366 30.43 -9.74 -20.57
C LEU A 366 31.78 -10.39 -20.95
N PHE A 367 32.91 -9.86 -20.46
CA PHE A 367 34.23 -10.43 -20.72
C PHE A 367 34.35 -11.86 -20.21
N ALA A 368 33.81 -12.15 -19.01
CA ALA A 368 33.76 -13.51 -18.49
C ALA A 368 32.91 -14.44 -19.38
N ALA A 369 31.81 -13.94 -19.94
CA ALA A 369 31.01 -14.71 -20.89
C ALA A 369 31.76 -14.95 -22.22
N CYS A 370 32.49 -13.95 -22.75
CA CYS A 370 33.35 -14.11 -23.94
C CYS A 370 34.45 -15.15 -23.72
N GLU A 371 35.03 -15.19 -22.52
CA GLU A 371 36.02 -16.19 -22.15
C GLU A 371 35.46 -17.61 -22.18
N LEU A 372 34.25 -17.82 -21.66
CA LEU A 372 33.55 -19.11 -21.74
C LEU A 372 33.17 -19.50 -23.18
N MET A 373 32.94 -18.52 -24.06
CA MET A 373 32.64 -18.75 -25.47
C MET A 373 33.87 -19.26 -26.23
N GLY A 374 35.03 -18.68 -25.97
CA GLY A 374 36.32 -19.12 -26.51
C GLY A 374 36.47 -19.00 -28.03
N THR A 375 35.63 -18.21 -28.71
CA THR A 375 35.70 -18.02 -30.18
C THR A 375 36.48 -16.77 -30.55
N ALA A 376 36.99 -16.70 -31.79
CA ALA A 376 37.62 -15.48 -32.30
C ALA A 376 36.62 -14.30 -32.23
N ASP A 377 35.38 -14.49 -32.67
CA ASP A 377 34.36 -13.43 -32.66
C ASP A 377 34.07 -12.89 -31.26
N SER A 378 33.93 -13.78 -30.26
CA SER A 378 33.66 -13.36 -28.87
C SER A 378 34.86 -12.65 -28.23
N ASN A 379 36.09 -13.07 -28.54
CA ASN A 379 37.28 -12.37 -28.08
C ASN A 379 37.48 -11.02 -28.80
N GLY A 380 37.15 -10.94 -30.10
CA GLY A 380 37.16 -9.70 -30.88
C GLY A 380 36.17 -8.67 -30.31
N ALA A 381 34.97 -9.11 -29.95
CA ALA A 381 33.96 -8.25 -29.32
C ALA A 381 34.42 -7.63 -27.99
N CYS A 382 35.31 -8.28 -27.23
CA CYS A 382 35.93 -7.66 -26.04
C CYS A 382 36.77 -6.42 -26.40
N LEU A 383 37.41 -6.43 -27.56
CA LEU A 383 38.16 -5.28 -28.07
C LEU A 383 37.21 -4.14 -28.46
N ASP A 384 36.10 -4.47 -29.11
CA ASP A 384 35.07 -3.50 -29.50
C ASP A 384 34.45 -2.82 -28.28
N VAL A 385 34.17 -3.59 -27.21
CA VAL A 385 33.65 -3.04 -25.95
C VAL A 385 34.70 -2.17 -25.27
N CYS A 386 35.98 -2.56 -25.28
CA CYS A 386 37.05 -1.75 -24.72
C CYS A 386 37.22 -0.42 -25.48
N ALA A 387 37.13 -0.47 -26.82
CA ALA A 387 37.11 0.73 -27.66
C ALA A 387 35.88 1.61 -27.35
N ALA A 388 34.70 1.02 -27.17
CA ALA A 388 33.50 1.76 -26.79
C ALA A 388 33.63 2.43 -25.41
N VAL A 389 34.34 1.81 -24.46
CA VAL A 389 34.60 2.40 -23.14
C VAL A 389 35.51 3.64 -23.25
N SER A 390 36.46 3.65 -24.18
CA SER A 390 37.40 4.77 -24.37
C SER A 390 36.87 5.92 -25.23
N GLU A 391 35.65 5.82 -25.76
CA GLU A 391 35.02 6.87 -26.55
C GLU A 391 34.80 8.16 -25.73
N ASP A 392 35.27 9.29 -26.24
CA ASP A 392 35.13 10.61 -25.60
C ASP A 392 33.70 11.14 -25.60
N GLU A 393 32.87 10.69 -26.55
CA GLU A 393 31.46 11.09 -26.67
C GLU A 393 30.63 10.56 -25.49
N THR A 394 30.90 9.33 -25.06
CA THR A 394 30.13 8.62 -24.01
C THR A 394 30.77 8.78 -22.64
N ARG A 395 32.10 9.00 -22.60
CA ARG A 395 32.91 9.15 -21.38
C ARG A 395 32.71 8.00 -20.40
N ALA A 396 32.49 6.80 -20.92
CA ALA A 396 32.27 5.59 -20.13
C ALA A 396 33.48 5.27 -19.24
N TYR A 397 34.71 5.52 -19.72
CA TYR A 397 35.96 5.34 -18.98
C TYR A 397 35.98 6.05 -17.62
N GLN A 398 35.26 7.16 -17.43
CA GLN A 398 35.25 7.89 -16.15
C GLN A 398 34.47 7.16 -15.03
N ALA A 399 33.70 6.12 -15.38
CA ALA A 399 33.08 5.24 -14.40
C ALA A 399 34.07 4.22 -13.83
N PHE A 400 35.24 4.02 -14.44
CA PHE A 400 36.21 3.05 -13.99
C PHE A 400 37.23 3.73 -13.08
N ASP A 401 37.36 3.23 -11.85
CA ASP A 401 38.51 3.60 -11.03
C ASP A 401 39.79 2.95 -11.58
N ARG A 402 40.93 3.32 -10.99
CA ARG A 402 42.25 2.85 -11.46
C ARG A 402 42.33 1.32 -11.51
N ASP A 403 41.83 0.64 -10.49
CA ASP A 403 41.90 -0.81 -10.39
C ASP A 403 40.98 -1.48 -11.42
N SER A 404 39.77 -0.94 -11.62
CA SER A 404 38.83 -1.38 -12.65
C SER A 404 39.38 -1.19 -14.06
N LEU A 405 40.11 -0.08 -14.32
CA LEU A 405 40.80 0.13 -15.60
C LEU A 405 41.96 -0.86 -15.79
N CYS A 406 42.76 -1.11 -14.76
CA CYS A 406 43.81 -2.13 -14.82
C CYS A 406 43.24 -3.52 -15.12
N ASN A 407 42.13 -3.88 -14.47
CA ASN A 407 41.43 -5.14 -14.72
C ASN A 407 40.86 -5.21 -16.14
N LEU A 408 40.26 -4.12 -16.64
CA LEU A 408 39.77 -4.03 -18.01
C LEU A 408 40.90 -4.25 -19.01
N LEU A 409 42.02 -3.52 -18.88
CA LEU A 409 43.18 -3.66 -19.77
C LEU A 409 43.80 -5.05 -19.71
N HIS A 410 43.87 -5.67 -18.53
CA HIS A 410 44.35 -7.03 -18.37
C HIS A 410 43.44 -8.03 -19.09
N SER A 411 42.13 -7.92 -18.91
CA SER A 411 41.14 -8.77 -19.57
C SER A 411 41.12 -8.55 -21.10
N THR A 412 41.30 -7.31 -21.57
CA THR A 412 41.43 -6.99 -22.99
C THR A 412 42.69 -7.62 -23.59
N ARG A 413 43.83 -7.54 -22.88
CA ARG A 413 45.07 -8.22 -23.31
C ARG A 413 44.86 -9.72 -23.43
N ASN A 414 44.22 -10.36 -22.45
CA ASN A 414 43.98 -11.81 -22.48
C ASN A 414 43.02 -12.20 -23.62
N ALA A 415 41.97 -11.41 -23.86
CA ALA A 415 41.09 -11.59 -25.00
C ALA A 415 41.84 -11.45 -26.33
N PHE A 416 42.73 -10.46 -26.47
CA PHE A 416 43.57 -10.30 -27.66
C PHE A 416 44.50 -11.50 -27.89
N LEU A 417 45.16 -12.00 -26.84
CA LEU A 417 46.03 -13.18 -26.94
C LEU A 417 45.24 -14.41 -27.39
N ARG A 418 44.02 -14.61 -26.85
CA ARG A 418 43.13 -15.69 -27.28
C ARG A 418 42.68 -15.51 -28.73
N TYR A 419 42.24 -14.32 -29.11
CA TYR A 419 41.85 -13.97 -30.48
C TYR A 419 42.97 -14.30 -31.49
N ALA A 420 44.19 -13.82 -31.22
CA ALA A 420 45.35 -14.07 -32.07
C ALA A 420 45.67 -15.56 -32.18
N ALA A 421 45.58 -16.30 -31.07
CA ALA A 421 45.77 -17.76 -31.08
C ALA A 421 44.69 -18.48 -31.90
N THR A 422 43.41 -18.08 -31.78
CA THR A 422 42.31 -18.70 -32.52
C THR A 422 42.39 -18.48 -34.03
N ILE A 423 42.95 -17.36 -34.48
CA ILE A 423 43.12 -17.08 -35.92
C ILE A 423 44.37 -17.74 -36.51
N ALA A 424 45.40 -17.98 -35.70
CA ALA A 424 46.64 -18.61 -36.13
C ALA A 424 46.54 -20.14 -36.27
N CYS A 425 45.53 -20.76 -35.64
CA CYS A 425 45.17 -22.17 -35.77
C CYS A 425 44.12 -22.38 -36.85
#